data_AF-A0A068TV25-F1
#
_entry.id   AF-A0A068TV25-F1
#
_cell.length_a   1.000
_cell.length_b   1.000
_cell.length_c   1.000
_cell.angle_alpha   90.00
_cell.angle_beta   90.00
_cell.angle_gamma   90.00
#
_symmetry.space_group_name_H-M   'P 1'
#
loop_
_entity.id
_entity.type
_entity.pdbx_description
1 polymer ?
#
loop_
_entity_poly.entity_id
_entity_poly.type
_entity_poly.pdbx_seq_one_letter_code
_entity_poly.pdbx_strand_id
1 'polypeptide(L)'
;MEGADSGFAASADGSQNQSPSPRKSPPSPTDHEEKTTHIKFLLSNAEAGSVIGKGGSTINDFQTQSGARIQLSRNFEFFPGTSDRIVMVSGLIDDVLKAVDLILSKLLDEFYVEEGGEDPRFKVRLVVPNGCCGGIIGKGGSIIKSLIEDSHAGIKISPLDNSYPGLYDRLVTVNGTLREQMRAIELILLKLAEDLHYVQSVSAPFPYPVVGYNGMNYASNGVGGKFQNARSQNKQEERSNSVTIGVADEHIGLVVGRGGRNIFEISQLSGARIKISERGDFMSGTSDRKVTITGTQRAIRAAEAMISRKVSPVSER
;
A
#
# COMPACT_ATOMS: atom_id res chain seq x y z
N MET A 1 -83.17 -22.81 -46.64
CA MET A 1 -82.04 -22.25 -47.43
C MET A 1 -81.05 -21.75 -46.40
N GLU A 2 -80.04 -22.60 -46.11
CA GLU A 2 -78.60 -22.30 -46.32
C GLU A 2 -78.06 -21.32 -45.27
N GLY A 3 -76.99 -21.55 -44.50
CA GLY A 3 -75.96 -22.59 -44.44
C GLY A 3 -75.09 -22.34 -43.19
N ALA A 4 -74.27 -23.32 -42.83
CA ALA A 4 -73.47 -23.41 -41.61
C ALA A 4 -72.12 -22.67 -41.67
N ASP A 5 -71.55 -22.31 -40.50
CA ASP A 5 -70.22 -22.70 -39.95
C ASP A 5 -69.88 -21.75 -38.76
N SER A 6 -69.80 -22.21 -37.50
CA SER A 6 -68.68 -22.87 -36.77
C SER A 6 -67.57 -21.93 -36.28
N GLY A 7 -67.14 -22.10 -35.01
CA GLY A 7 -65.78 -21.72 -34.58
C GLY A 7 -65.59 -20.77 -33.37
N PHE A 8 -65.63 -21.35 -32.15
CA PHE A 8 -64.67 -21.20 -31.02
C PHE A 8 -63.96 -19.85 -30.66
N ALA A 9 -64.31 -19.37 -29.45
CA ALA A 9 -63.49 -19.17 -28.23
C ALA A 9 -62.30 -18.17 -28.09
N ALA A 10 -62.44 -17.37 -27.01
CA ALA A 10 -61.48 -16.94 -25.97
C ALA A 10 -60.51 -15.77 -26.21
N SER A 11 -60.69 -14.68 -25.46
CA SER A 11 -59.78 -14.23 -24.38
C SER A 11 -60.33 -12.97 -23.69
N ALA A 12 -60.50 -13.03 -22.36
CA ALA A 12 -60.96 -11.93 -21.51
C ALA A 12 -59.75 -11.21 -20.90
N ASP A 13 -59.67 -9.90 -21.09
CA ASP A 13 -58.70 -9.02 -20.44
C ASP A 13 -59.28 -8.53 -19.10
N GLY A 14 -58.58 -8.82 -18.01
CA GLY A 14 -59.02 -8.59 -16.64
C GLY A 14 -58.17 -7.50 -15.97
N SER A 15 -58.72 -6.30 -15.92
CA SER A 15 -58.23 -5.15 -15.16
C SER A 15 -58.34 -5.36 -13.64
N GLN A 16 -57.24 -5.21 -12.88
CA GLN A 16 -57.27 -5.06 -11.41
C GLN A 16 -56.28 -4.01 -10.87
N ASN A 17 -56.86 -3.02 -10.19
CA ASN A 17 -56.43 -2.25 -9.02
C ASN A 17 -54.93 -1.93 -8.78
N GLN A 18 -54.58 -0.63 -8.86
CA GLN A 18 -53.46 -0.04 -8.12
C GLN A 18 -53.97 0.94 -7.06
N SER A 19 -53.69 0.64 -5.79
CA SER A 19 -53.82 1.55 -4.65
C SER A 19 -52.56 2.43 -4.53
N PRO A 20 -52.67 3.71 -4.12
CA PRO A 20 -51.52 4.60 -4.05
C PRO A 20 -50.67 4.30 -2.81
N SER A 21 -49.36 4.15 -3.00
CA SER A 21 -48.38 3.98 -1.93
C SER A 21 -48.21 5.26 -1.11
N PRO A 22 -47.98 5.19 0.22
CA PRO A 22 -47.77 6.38 1.03
C PRO A 22 -46.42 7.04 0.69
N ARG A 23 -46.45 8.36 0.45
CA ARG A 23 -45.26 9.19 0.25
C ARG A 23 -44.36 9.08 1.48
N LYS A 24 -43.12 8.60 1.28
CA LYS A 24 -42.06 8.70 2.30
C LYS A 24 -41.79 10.18 2.57
N SER A 25 -41.91 10.57 3.84
CA SER A 25 -41.48 11.87 4.34
C SER A 25 -39.96 12.07 4.13
N PRO A 26 -39.48 13.32 4.01
CA PRO A 26 -38.05 13.60 3.92
C PRO A 26 -37.34 13.15 5.21
N PRO A 27 -36.09 12.67 5.15
CA PRO A 27 -35.33 12.34 6.34
C PRO A 27 -35.10 13.59 7.20
N SER A 28 -35.27 13.44 8.51
CA SER A 28 -34.98 14.43 9.54
C SER A 28 -33.47 14.72 9.62
N PRO A 29 -33.02 15.97 9.88
CA PRO A 29 -31.61 16.31 9.94
C PRO A 29 -31.05 16.03 11.34
N THR A 30 -30.72 14.78 11.62
CA THR A 30 -29.83 14.41 12.73
C THR A 30 -28.98 13.20 12.35
N ASP A 31 -28.27 13.29 11.22
CA ASP A 31 -27.14 12.40 10.95
C ASP A 31 -25.88 13.17 11.37
N HIS A 32 -25.33 12.81 12.53
CA HIS A 32 -23.90 12.95 12.69
C HIS A 32 -23.28 12.02 11.64
N GLU A 33 -22.91 12.54 10.47
CA GLU A 33 -22.14 11.77 9.49
C GLU A 33 -20.89 11.24 10.21
N GLU A 34 -20.89 9.95 10.52
CA GLU A 34 -19.74 9.28 11.13
C GLU A 34 -18.59 9.33 10.13
N LYS A 35 -17.60 10.17 10.44
CA LYS A 35 -16.49 10.43 9.52
C LYS A 35 -15.56 9.23 9.50
N THR A 36 -15.41 8.64 8.32
CA THR A 36 -14.38 7.62 8.08
C THR A 36 -13.00 8.26 8.08
N THR A 37 -12.00 7.52 8.56
CA THR A 37 -10.58 7.89 8.52
C THR A 37 -9.73 6.73 8.00
N HIS A 38 -8.43 6.94 7.96
CA HIS A 38 -7.46 5.90 7.65
C HIS A 38 -6.18 6.09 8.46
N ILE A 39 -5.38 5.04 8.56
CA ILE A 39 -4.02 5.08 9.08
C ILE A 39 -3.12 4.22 8.20
N LYS A 40 -1.89 4.68 7.99
CA LYS A 40 -0.86 3.94 7.26
C LYS A 40 0.33 3.68 8.18
N PHE A 41 0.88 2.47 8.16
CA PHE A 41 2.10 2.15 8.90
C PHE A 41 2.94 1.09 8.20
N LEU A 42 4.19 0.98 8.62
CA LEU A 42 5.18 0.10 8.01
C LEU A 42 5.24 -1.26 8.71
N LEU A 43 5.34 -2.30 7.90
CA LEU A 43 5.59 -3.68 8.30
C LEU A 43 6.79 -4.22 7.52
N SER A 44 7.70 -4.94 8.18
CA SER A 44 8.69 -5.75 7.47
C SER A 44 8.00 -6.79 6.59
N ASN A 45 8.74 -7.38 5.65
CA ASN A 45 8.20 -8.42 4.78
C ASN A 45 7.67 -9.65 5.55
N ALA A 46 8.32 -10.02 6.66
CA ALA A 46 7.89 -11.14 7.48
C ALA A 46 6.59 -10.82 8.22
N GLU A 47 6.51 -9.65 8.85
CA GLU A 47 5.31 -9.16 9.54
C GLU A 47 4.13 -9.02 8.57
N ALA A 48 4.36 -8.46 7.38
CA ALA A 48 3.34 -8.36 6.34
C ALA A 48 2.82 -9.74 5.90
N GLY A 49 3.71 -10.73 5.76
CA GLY A 49 3.33 -12.11 5.45
C GLY A 49 2.47 -12.74 6.56
N SER A 50 2.85 -12.50 7.82
CA SER A 50 2.09 -12.94 9.00
C SER A 50 0.69 -12.30 9.08
N VAL A 51 0.57 -10.99 8.82
CA VAL A 51 -0.72 -10.27 8.80
C VAL A 51 -1.62 -10.76 7.67
N ILE A 52 -1.08 -11.07 6.50
CA ILE A 52 -1.86 -11.63 5.39
C ILE A 52 -2.38 -13.02 5.76
N GLY A 53 -1.53 -13.87 6.33
CA GLY A 53 -1.87 -15.26 6.65
C GLY A 53 -1.97 -16.16 5.39
N LYS A 54 -2.07 -17.47 5.60
CA LYS A 54 -2.15 -18.44 4.50
C LYS A 54 -3.45 -18.22 3.72
N GLY A 55 -3.32 -17.96 2.41
CA GLY A 55 -4.49 -17.69 1.55
C GLY A 55 -5.25 -16.40 1.90
N GLY A 56 -4.65 -15.48 2.68
CA GLY A 56 -5.34 -14.27 3.12
C GLY A 56 -6.26 -14.46 4.33
N SER A 57 -6.19 -15.62 5.03
CA SER A 57 -7.10 -15.92 6.13
C SER A 57 -7.05 -14.87 7.24
N THR A 58 -5.85 -14.54 7.72
CA THR A 58 -5.69 -13.66 8.89
C THR A 58 -6.13 -12.23 8.61
N ILE A 59 -5.77 -11.67 7.45
CA ILE A 59 -6.23 -10.31 7.09
C ILE A 59 -7.75 -10.27 6.92
N ASN A 60 -8.38 -11.32 6.40
CA ASN A 60 -9.83 -11.41 6.28
C ASN A 60 -10.51 -11.50 7.65
N ASP A 61 -9.93 -12.27 8.58
CA ASP A 61 -10.41 -12.38 9.95
C ASP A 61 -10.31 -11.03 10.66
N PHE A 62 -9.20 -10.31 10.50
CA PHE A 62 -9.02 -8.97 11.07
C PHE A 62 -10.01 -7.96 10.51
N GLN A 63 -10.24 -7.95 9.20
CA GLN A 63 -11.28 -7.10 8.59
C GLN A 63 -12.67 -7.44 9.10
N THR A 64 -12.99 -8.73 9.23
CA THR A 64 -14.30 -9.20 9.73
C THR A 64 -14.53 -8.79 11.19
N GLN A 65 -13.53 -8.94 12.04
CA GLN A 65 -13.63 -8.60 13.46
C GLN A 65 -13.67 -7.10 13.71
N SER A 66 -12.91 -6.33 12.92
CA SER A 66 -12.78 -4.88 13.11
C SER A 66 -13.84 -4.05 12.39
N GLY A 67 -14.44 -4.55 11.31
CA GLY A 67 -15.26 -3.73 10.41
C GLY A 67 -14.43 -2.81 9.48
N ALA A 68 -13.12 -2.68 9.72
CA ALA A 68 -12.24 -1.88 8.90
C ALA A 68 -11.80 -2.62 7.63
N ARG A 69 -11.45 -1.84 6.61
CA ARG A 69 -10.78 -2.33 5.40
C ARG A 69 -9.26 -2.25 5.59
N ILE A 70 -8.57 -3.37 5.39
CA ILE A 70 -7.12 -3.49 5.52
C ILE A 70 -6.53 -3.79 4.14
N GLN A 71 -5.58 -2.97 3.70
CA GLN A 71 -4.86 -3.14 2.44
C GLN A 71 -3.37 -3.17 2.72
N LEU A 72 -2.63 -4.07 2.09
CA LEU A 72 -1.17 -4.07 2.12
C LEU A 72 -0.64 -3.75 0.72
N SER A 73 0.45 -2.98 0.67
CA SER A 73 1.23 -2.76 -0.55
C SER A 73 1.69 -4.09 -1.12
N ARG A 74 1.89 -4.23 -2.42
CA ARG A 74 2.29 -5.52 -3.05
C ARG A 74 3.64 -6.01 -2.54
N ASN A 75 3.97 -7.27 -2.85
CA ASN A 75 5.34 -7.76 -2.65
C ASN A 75 6.31 -6.87 -3.42
N PHE A 76 7.40 -6.47 -2.77
CA PHE A 76 8.41 -5.55 -3.30
C PHE A 76 7.93 -4.10 -3.55
N GLU A 77 6.73 -3.73 -3.08
CA GLU A 77 6.26 -2.36 -2.98
C GLU A 77 6.55 -1.82 -1.57
N PHE A 78 7.74 -1.24 -1.41
CA PHE A 78 8.23 -0.74 -0.12
C PHE A 78 8.05 0.77 0.00
N PHE A 79 7.99 1.23 1.24
CA PHE A 79 8.14 2.65 1.54
C PHE A 79 9.56 3.10 1.16
N PRO A 80 9.74 4.24 0.47
CA PRO A 80 11.05 4.70 0.00
C PRO A 80 12.10 4.75 1.11
N GLY A 81 13.32 4.29 0.79
CA GLY A 81 14.42 4.19 1.76
C GLY A 81 14.29 3.08 2.79
N THR A 82 13.31 2.20 2.66
CA THR A 82 13.12 1.04 3.55
C THR A 82 12.94 -0.26 2.76
N SER A 83 12.97 -1.37 3.48
CA SER A 83 12.56 -2.70 3.00
C SER A 83 11.17 -3.09 3.49
N ASP A 84 10.39 -2.11 3.96
CA ASP A 84 9.14 -2.34 4.67
C ASP A 84 7.96 -2.04 3.76
N ARG A 85 6.96 -2.91 3.81
CA ARG A 85 5.67 -2.75 3.14
C ARG A 85 4.80 -1.78 3.92
N ILE A 86 3.84 -1.17 3.22
CA ILE A 86 2.88 -0.26 3.82
C ILE A 86 1.58 -1.00 4.00
N VAL A 87 1.04 -0.98 5.21
CA VAL A 87 -0.35 -1.35 5.48
C VAL A 87 -1.19 -0.08 5.61
N MET A 88 -2.37 -0.07 5.01
CA MET A 88 -3.38 0.96 5.14
C MET A 88 -4.63 0.33 5.74
N VAL A 89 -5.10 0.89 6.86
CA VAL A 89 -6.36 0.53 7.51
C VAL A 89 -7.31 1.71 7.37
N SER A 90 -8.54 1.48 6.92
CA SER A 90 -9.54 2.54 6.68
C SER A 90 -10.93 2.10 7.13
N GLY A 91 -11.69 3.00 7.74
CA GLY A 91 -13.00 2.72 8.33
C GLY A 91 -13.43 3.84 9.28
N LEU A 92 -14.37 3.56 10.18
CA LEU A 92 -14.62 4.44 11.33
C LEU A 92 -13.41 4.45 12.27
N ILE A 93 -13.28 5.48 13.12
CA ILE A 93 -12.13 5.60 14.04
C ILE A 93 -11.97 4.35 14.90
N ASP A 94 -13.05 3.89 15.52
CA ASP A 94 -13.04 2.71 16.40
C ASP A 94 -12.70 1.43 15.65
N ASP A 95 -13.24 1.25 14.44
CA ASP A 95 -12.93 0.11 13.57
C ASP A 95 -11.45 0.10 13.18
N VAL A 96 -10.89 1.27 12.83
CA VAL A 96 -9.47 1.42 12.50
C VAL A 96 -8.60 1.07 13.70
N LEU A 97 -8.91 1.60 14.88
CA LEU A 97 -8.15 1.31 16.10
C LEU A 97 -8.22 -0.17 16.48
N LYS A 98 -9.40 -0.79 16.36
CA LYS A 98 -9.57 -2.23 16.58
C LYS A 98 -8.75 -3.08 15.61
N ALA A 99 -8.72 -2.72 14.33
CA ALA A 99 -7.88 -3.40 13.34
C ALA A 99 -6.38 -3.23 13.64
N VAL A 100 -5.95 -2.05 14.06
CA VAL A 100 -4.55 -1.80 14.45
C VAL A 100 -4.18 -2.64 15.67
N ASP A 101 -5.04 -2.71 16.69
CA ASP A 101 -4.83 -3.54 17.89
C ASP A 101 -4.66 -5.03 17.55
N LEU A 102 -5.54 -5.57 16.69
CA LEU A 102 -5.45 -6.96 16.20
C LEU A 102 -4.13 -7.22 15.46
N ILE A 103 -3.70 -6.30 14.60
CA ILE A 103 -2.44 -6.41 13.87
C ILE A 103 -1.27 -6.38 14.85
N LEU A 104 -1.17 -5.35 15.70
CA LEU A 104 -0.03 -5.16 16.59
C LEU A 104 0.08 -6.25 17.65
N SER A 105 -1.04 -6.72 18.19
CA SER A 105 -1.08 -7.87 19.12
C SER A 105 -0.50 -9.13 18.48
N LYS A 106 -0.93 -9.45 17.24
CA LYS A 106 -0.38 -10.60 16.50
C LYS A 106 1.12 -10.47 16.25
N LEU A 107 1.59 -9.28 15.89
CA LEU A 107 3.02 -9.06 15.64
C LEU A 107 3.84 -9.18 16.93
N LEU A 108 3.29 -8.69 18.04
CA LEU A 108 3.90 -8.83 19.36
C LEU A 108 4.16 -10.31 19.67
N ASP A 109 3.09 -11.12 19.61
CA ASP A 109 3.12 -12.55 19.94
C ASP A 109 4.08 -13.35 19.05
N GLU A 110 4.20 -12.98 17.76
CA GLU A 110 4.96 -13.76 16.78
C GLU A 110 6.42 -13.30 16.61
N PHE A 111 6.74 -12.03 16.84
CA PHE A 111 8.05 -11.47 16.53
C PHE A 111 8.78 -10.81 17.71
N TYR A 112 8.07 -10.41 18.76
CA TYR A 112 8.62 -9.54 19.81
C TYR A 112 8.53 -10.12 21.23
N VAL A 113 7.88 -11.26 21.43
CA VAL A 113 7.95 -12.01 22.68
C VAL A 113 9.32 -12.71 22.77
N GLU A 114 10.19 -12.24 23.66
CA GLU A 114 11.41 -12.96 24.06
C GLU A 114 11.14 -13.77 25.35
N GLU A 115 11.67 -15.00 25.44
CA GLU A 115 11.58 -15.81 26.66
C GLU A 115 12.31 -15.12 27.83
N GLY A 116 11.56 -14.53 28.76
CA GLY A 116 12.05 -14.07 30.06
C GLY A 116 12.13 -12.56 30.31
N GLY A 117 11.60 -11.71 29.43
CA GLY A 117 11.50 -10.25 29.65
C GLY A 117 10.13 -9.78 30.12
N GLU A 118 10.07 -8.79 31.03
CA GLU A 118 8.83 -8.08 31.36
C GLU A 118 8.41 -7.15 30.22
N ASP A 119 7.14 -7.28 29.79
CA ASP A 119 6.37 -6.50 28.79
C ASP A 119 7.16 -6.05 27.53
N PRO A 120 7.09 -6.82 26.41
CA PRO A 120 7.87 -6.55 25.22
C PRO A 120 7.61 -5.16 24.62
N ARG A 121 8.70 -4.40 24.43
CA ARG A 121 8.66 -3.04 23.85
C ARG A 121 9.20 -3.07 22.43
N PHE A 122 8.39 -2.66 21.46
CA PHE A 122 8.75 -2.64 20.05
C PHE A 122 8.49 -1.26 19.42
N LYS A 123 8.70 -1.14 18.11
CA LYS A 123 8.54 0.12 17.37
C LYS A 123 7.50 -0.02 16.27
N VAL A 124 6.64 0.99 16.14
CA VAL A 124 5.71 1.14 15.02
C VAL A 124 6.05 2.43 14.27
N ARG A 125 6.03 2.41 12.94
CA ARG A 125 6.31 3.59 12.10
C ARG A 125 5.09 3.93 11.27
N LEU A 126 4.36 4.96 11.69
CA LEU A 126 3.23 5.51 10.95
C LEU A 126 3.74 6.33 9.77
N VAL A 127 3.03 6.24 8.65
CA VAL A 127 3.28 7.04 7.44
C VAL A 127 2.29 8.19 7.43
N VAL A 128 2.79 9.42 7.53
CA VAL A 128 1.96 10.63 7.67
C VAL A 128 2.35 11.65 6.61
N PRO A 129 1.39 12.23 5.85
CA PRO A 129 1.68 13.31 4.93
C PRO A 129 2.38 14.49 5.63
N ASN A 130 3.42 15.04 5.01
CA ASN A 130 4.22 16.12 5.60
C ASN A 130 3.36 17.32 6.00
N GLY A 131 2.32 17.65 5.22
CA GLY A 131 1.37 18.73 5.53
C GLY A 131 0.66 18.55 6.87
N CYS A 132 0.40 17.31 7.28
CA CYS A 132 -0.35 16.98 8.50
C CYS A 132 0.57 16.85 9.74
N CYS A 133 1.89 16.73 9.55
CA CYS A 133 2.83 16.64 10.67
C CYS A 133 2.83 17.90 11.56
N GLY A 134 2.46 19.07 11.01
CA GLY A 134 2.34 20.30 11.80
C GLY A 134 1.31 20.20 12.92
N GLY A 135 0.19 19.51 12.68
CA GLY A 135 -0.86 19.28 13.67
C GLY A 135 -0.43 18.34 14.80
N ILE A 136 0.38 17.32 14.47
CA ILE A 136 0.98 16.42 15.47
C ILE A 136 2.05 17.14 16.31
N ILE A 137 2.89 17.97 15.68
CA ILE A 137 3.98 18.68 16.39
C ILE A 137 3.40 19.77 17.30
N GLY A 138 2.51 20.61 16.78
CA GLY A 138 2.00 21.78 17.47
C GLY A 138 3.01 22.92 17.60
N LYS A 139 2.53 24.12 17.95
CA LYS A 139 3.37 25.31 18.11
C LYS A 139 4.39 25.09 19.25
N GLY A 140 5.68 25.20 18.94
CA GLY A 140 6.74 24.93 19.93
C GLY A 140 6.84 23.47 20.40
N GLY A 141 6.25 22.53 19.64
CA GLY A 141 6.20 21.12 20.01
C GLY A 141 5.21 20.80 21.13
N SER A 142 4.24 21.68 21.41
CA SER A 142 3.33 21.51 22.55
C SER A 142 2.46 20.25 22.43
N ILE A 143 1.93 19.98 21.23
CA ILE A 143 1.04 18.84 21.01
C ILE A 143 1.84 17.53 21.11
N ILE A 144 2.96 17.40 20.41
CA ILE A 144 3.77 16.17 20.50
C ILE A 144 4.25 15.89 21.94
N LYS A 145 4.53 16.92 22.74
CA LYS A 145 4.85 16.76 24.17
C LYS A 145 3.68 16.18 24.96
N SER A 146 2.47 16.71 24.78
CA SER A 146 1.26 16.15 25.41
C SER A 146 0.96 14.73 24.92
N LEU A 147 1.12 14.44 23.62
CA LEU A 147 0.97 13.08 23.09
C LEU A 147 1.93 12.08 23.78
N ILE A 148 3.18 12.48 24.01
CA ILE A 148 4.18 11.66 24.73
C ILE A 148 3.79 11.49 26.20
N GLU A 149 3.37 12.56 26.86
CA GLU A 149 2.95 12.55 28.27
C GLU A 149 1.72 11.65 28.49
N ASP A 150 0.69 11.81 27.68
CA ASP A 150 -0.62 11.13 27.82
C ASP A 150 -0.59 9.65 27.41
N SER A 151 0.37 9.26 26.57
CA SER A 151 0.52 7.88 26.11
C SER A 151 1.62 7.10 26.81
N HIS A 152 2.56 7.79 27.46
CA HIS A 152 3.83 7.24 27.95
C HIS A 152 4.69 6.55 26.87
N ALA A 153 4.31 6.65 25.59
CA ALA A 153 5.10 6.17 24.47
C ALA A 153 6.16 7.20 24.09
N GLY A 154 7.29 6.76 23.55
CA GLY A 154 8.18 7.69 22.85
C GLY A 154 7.66 7.93 21.44
N ILE A 155 7.55 9.20 21.06
CA ILE A 155 7.05 9.62 19.76
C ILE A 155 8.12 10.48 19.09
N LYS A 156 8.55 10.09 17.88
CA LYS A 156 9.55 10.81 17.09
C LYS A 156 9.08 10.95 15.66
N ILE A 157 9.20 12.15 15.10
CA ILE A 157 8.86 12.42 13.71
C ILE A 157 10.17 12.56 12.93
N SER A 158 10.33 11.78 11.86
CA SER A 158 11.51 11.86 11.00
C SER A 158 11.63 13.25 10.38
N PRO A 159 12.83 13.75 10.03
CA PRO A 159 12.94 14.87 9.11
C PRO A 159 12.24 14.53 7.77
N LEU A 160 11.93 15.56 6.98
CA LEU A 160 11.53 15.34 5.60
C LEU A 160 12.75 14.84 4.81
N ASP A 161 12.62 13.67 4.20
CA ASP A 161 13.69 13.08 3.41
C ASP A 161 13.59 13.55 1.96
N ASN A 162 14.44 14.51 1.59
CA ASN A 162 14.50 15.07 0.24
C ASN A 162 15.31 14.19 -0.73
N SER A 163 15.85 13.05 -0.27
CA SER A 163 16.62 12.12 -1.12
C SER A 163 15.74 11.34 -2.09
N TYR A 164 14.42 11.30 -1.85
CA TYR A 164 13.44 10.60 -2.67
C TYR A 164 12.50 11.60 -3.35
N PRO A 165 12.73 11.94 -4.63
CA PRO A 165 11.86 12.85 -5.36
C PRO A 165 10.41 12.34 -5.36
N GLY A 166 9.48 13.20 -4.93
CA GLY A 166 8.06 12.86 -4.85
C GLY A 166 7.63 12.15 -3.57
N LEU A 167 8.53 11.88 -2.62
CA LEU A 167 8.15 11.48 -1.27
C LEU A 167 7.67 12.71 -0.49
N TYR A 168 6.38 12.76 -0.20
CA TYR A 168 5.77 13.83 0.60
C TYR A 168 5.38 13.37 2.01
N ASP A 169 5.68 12.13 2.37
CA ASP A 169 5.32 11.56 3.66
C ASP A 169 6.51 11.51 4.60
N ARG A 170 6.23 11.59 5.90
CA ARG A 170 7.19 11.47 7.00
C ARG A 170 6.82 10.29 7.87
N LEU A 171 7.81 9.76 8.57
CA LEU A 171 7.60 8.65 9.49
C LEU A 171 7.42 9.19 10.91
N VAL A 172 6.28 8.85 11.51
CA VAL A 172 6.05 9.04 12.94
C VAL A 172 6.33 7.71 13.63
N THR A 173 7.46 7.63 14.32
CA THR A 173 7.88 6.45 15.07
C THR A 173 7.31 6.51 16.48
N VAL A 174 6.58 5.47 16.86
CA VAL A 174 6.02 5.25 18.19
C VAL A 174 6.73 4.04 18.81
N ASN A 175 7.29 4.17 20.01
CA ASN A 175 7.89 3.07 20.75
C ASN A 175 7.34 2.97 22.17
N GLY A 176 7.22 1.73 22.65
CA GLY A 176 6.60 1.44 23.94
C GLY A 176 6.03 0.02 23.98
N THR A 177 5.32 -0.29 25.05
CA THR A 177 4.47 -1.49 25.15
C THR A 177 3.28 -1.36 24.21
N LEU A 178 2.57 -2.46 23.91
CA LEU A 178 1.38 -2.43 23.06
C LEU A 178 0.37 -1.38 23.54
N ARG A 179 0.14 -1.30 24.85
CA ARG A 179 -0.79 -0.35 25.46
C ARG A 179 -0.39 1.10 25.25
N GLU A 180 0.89 1.42 25.49
CA GLU A 180 1.45 2.76 25.28
C GLU A 180 1.34 3.15 23.80
N GLN A 181 1.67 2.22 22.89
CA GLN A 181 1.57 2.43 21.45
C GLN A 181 0.13 2.66 20.99
N MET A 182 -0.82 1.83 21.42
CA MET A 182 -2.24 1.99 21.05
C MET A 182 -2.79 3.33 21.52
N ARG A 183 -2.44 3.77 22.73
CA ARG A 183 -2.82 5.08 23.23
C ARG A 183 -2.22 6.22 22.41
N ALA A 184 -0.94 6.14 22.04
CA ALA A 184 -0.30 7.13 21.18
C ALA A 184 -0.95 7.17 19.77
N ILE A 185 -1.24 6.00 19.19
CA ILE A 185 -1.86 5.87 17.88
C ILE A 185 -3.27 6.47 17.87
N GLU A 186 -4.08 6.20 18.89
CA GLU A 186 -5.40 6.81 19.07
C GLU A 186 -5.31 8.34 19.07
N LEU A 187 -4.45 8.91 19.92
CA LEU A 187 -4.30 10.36 20.02
C LEU A 187 -3.80 11.00 18.73
N ILE A 188 -2.84 10.35 18.04
CA ILE A 188 -2.34 10.81 16.75
C ILE A 188 -3.45 10.75 15.70
N LEU A 189 -4.20 9.65 15.63
CA LEU A 189 -5.27 9.45 14.65
C LEU A 189 -6.39 10.49 14.84
N LEU A 190 -6.77 10.78 16.08
CA LEU A 190 -7.74 11.84 16.38
C LEU A 190 -7.26 13.20 15.87
N LYS A 191 -5.98 13.53 16.07
CA LYS A 191 -5.40 14.79 15.56
C LYS A 191 -5.32 14.84 14.03
N LEU A 192 -5.02 13.72 13.40
CA LEU A 192 -5.02 13.61 11.94
C LEU A 192 -6.43 13.71 11.36
N ALA A 193 -7.44 13.11 12.02
CA ALA A 193 -8.83 13.16 11.58
C ALA A 193 -9.47 14.56 11.66
N GLU A 194 -8.90 15.47 12.48
CA GLU A 194 -9.27 16.88 12.51
C GLU A 194 -8.76 17.67 11.28
N ASP A 195 -7.72 17.19 10.59
CA ASP A 195 -7.14 17.85 9.42
C ASP A 195 -7.85 17.42 8.12
N LEU A 196 -8.52 18.37 7.47
CA LEU A 196 -9.24 18.13 6.22
C LEU A 196 -8.31 17.59 5.10
N HIS A 197 -7.05 18.02 5.06
CA HIS A 197 -6.09 17.55 4.05
C HIS A 197 -5.73 16.08 4.25
N TYR A 198 -5.75 15.61 5.50
CA TYR A 198 -5.52 14.20 5.81
C TYR A 198 -6.69 13.33 5.33
N VAL A 199 -7.92 13.76 5.61
CA VAL A 199 -9.12 13.01 5.18
C VAL A 199 -9.18 12.88 3.65
N GLN A 200 -8.69 13.89 2.92
CA GLN A 200 -8.63 13.87 1.45
C GLN A 200 -7.49 13.01 0.88
N SER A 201 -6.47 12.62 1.67
CA SER A 201 -5.30 11.86 1.19
C SER A 201 -5.56 10.36 0.97
N VAL A 202 -6.79 9.89 1.17
CA VAL A 202 -7.20 8.48 1.01
C VAL A 202 -7.11 8.01 -0.45
N SER A 203 -7.13 8.92 -1.43
CA SER A 203 -7.28 8.62 -2.87
C SER A 203 -6.21 7.71 -3.49
N ALA A 204 -5.06 7.51 -2.85
CA ALA A 204 -4.03 6.57 -3.28
C ALA A 204 -3.47 5.80 -2.06
N PRO A 205 -3.81 4.51 -1.89
CA PRO A 205 -3.33 3.72 -0.76
C PRO A 205 -1.80 3.69 -0.70
N PHE A 206 -1.17 3.53 -1.86
CA PHE A 206 0.28 3.41 -2.03
C PHE A 206 0.72 4.26 -3.25
N PRO A 207 1.03 5.56 -3.04
CA PRO A 207 1.40 6.46 -4.13
C PRO A 207 2.87 6.30 -4.58
N TYR A 208 3.63 5.41 -3.94
CA TYR A 208 5.03 5.20 -4.25
C TYR A 208 5.14 4.32 -5.50
N PRO A 209 5.86 4.75 -6.54
CA PRO A 209 5.94 3.99 -7.78
C PRO A 209 6.54 2.59 -7.51
N VAL A 210 5.71 1.56 -7.71
CA VAL A 210 6.18 0.18 -7.80
C VAL A 210 7.08 0.09 -9.03
N VAL A 211 8.34 -0.23 -8.85
CA VAL A 211 9.14 -0.70 -9.97
C VAL A 211 8.64 -2.12 -10.29
N GLY A 212 7.68 -2.19 -11.22
CA GLY A 212 6.82 -3.34 -11.41
C GLY A 212 7.57 -4.66 -11.53
N TYR A 213 7.37 -5.58 -10.60
CA TYR A 213 7.59 -7.00 -10.85
C TYR A 213 6.29 -7.58 -11.42
N ASN A 214 6.27 -7.78 -12.75
CA ASN A 214 5.22 -8.58 -13.39
C ASN A 214 5.52 -10.06 -13.12
N GLY A 215 4.84 -10.63 -12.12
CA GLY A 215 4.61 -12.05 -11.94
C GLY A 215 3.11 -12.28 -11.80
N MET A 216 2.51 -12.88 -12.83
CA MET A 216 1.17 -13.46 -12.91
C MET A 216 -0.02 -12.60 -12.46
N ASN A 217 -0.79 -12.15 -13.46
CA ASN A 217 -2.16 -11.68 -13.34
C ASN A 217 -3.02 -12.69 -12.57
N TYR A 218 -3.39 -12.39 -11.33
CA TYR A 218 -4.71 -12.74 -10.84
C TYR A 218 -5.62 -11.57 -11.13
N ALA A 219 -6.35 -11.69 -12.23
CA ALA A 219 -7.43 -10.78 -12.57
C ALA A 219 -8.43 -10.77 -11.42
N SER A 220 -8.72 -9.58 -10.90
CA SER A 220 -9.90 -9.32 -10.11
C SER A 220 -11.12 -9.53 -11.01
N ASN A 221 -11.94 -10.52 -10.69
CA ASN A 221 -13.24 -10.72 -11.32
C ASN A 221 -14.15 -9.52 -10.99
N GLY A 222 -14.53 -8.75 -12.00
CA GLY A 222 -15.43 -7.60 -11.86
C GLY A 222 -15.88 -7.00 -13.20
N VAL A 223 -16.83 -7.69 -13.84
CA VAL A 223 -17.94 -7.19 -14.69
C VAL A 223 -17.76 -5.85 -15.45
N GLY A 224 -17.56 -5.96 -16.77
CA GLY A 224 -18.33 -5.29 -17.83
C GLY A 224 -18.49 -3.76 -17.85
N GLY A 225 -17.80 -3.09 -18.78
CA GLY A 225 -18.15 -1.73 -19.21
C GLY A 225 -17.30 -1.25 -20.40
N LYS A 226 -17.83 -1.38 -21.62
CA LYS A 226 -17.25 -0.79 -22.84
C LYS A 226 -17.48 0.72 -22.82
N PHE A 227 -16.43 1.53 -22.79
CA PHE A 227 -16.51 2.93 -23.23
C PHE A 227 -15.32 3.27 -24.11
N GLN A 228 -15.66 3.62 -25.34
CA GLN A 228 -14.83 4.20 -26.37
C GLN A 228 -14.91 5.72 -26.16
N ASN A 229 -13.79 6.43 -26.01
CA ASN A 229 -13.71 7.79 -26.54
C ASN A 229 -12.29 8.33 -26.69
N ALA A 230 -12.15 9.10 -27.76
CA ALA A 230 -10.96 9.70 -28.28
C ALA A 230 -10.83 11.18 -27.88
N ARG A 231 -9.60 11.62 -27.57
CA ARG A 231 -8.95 12.91 -27.93
C ARG A 231 -7.65 13.02 -27.10
N SER A 232 -6.47 12.94 -27.71
CA SER A 232 -5.73 14.02 -28.41
C SER A 232 -5.20 15.06 -27.43
N GLN A 233 -3.94 15.47 -27.37
CA GLN A 233 -2.70 15.18 -28.11
C GLN A 233 -1.59 15.82 -27.26
N ASN A 234 -0.62 15.03 -26.80
CA ASN A 234 0.78 15.44 -26.52
C ASN A 234 1.52 14.23 -25.95
N LYS A 235 2.02 13.38 -26.84
CA LYS A 235 2.89 12.25 -26.51
C LYS A 235 3.94 12.12 -27.61
N GLN A 236 4.95 12.97 -27.55
CA GLN A 236 6.19 12.73 -28.29
C GLN A 236 7.07 11.82 -27.40
N GLU A 237 6.86 10.52 -27.58
CA GLU A 237 7.84 9.43 -27.45
C GLU A 237 8.74 9.38 -26.19
N GLU A 238 8.18 9.01 -25.04
CA GLU A 238 8.91 8.11 -24.13
C GLU A 238 8.69 6.68 -24.59
N ARG A 239 9.49 6.24 -25.57
CA ARG A 239 9.55 4.82 -25.92
C ARG A 239 10.16 4.12 -24.72
N SER A 240 9.37 3.33 -24.00
CA SER A 240 9.86 2.44 -22.95
C SER A 240 10.79 1.42 -23.62
N ASN A 241 12.10 1.62 -23.44
CA ASN A 241 13.13 0.78 -24.02
C ASN A 241 13.49 -0.32 -23.00
N SER A 242 14.04 -1.43 -23.49
CA SER A 242 14.56 -2.51 -22.65
C SER A 242 15.92 -2.93 -23.18
N VAL A 243 16.90 -3.06 -22.29
CA VAL A 243 18.28 -3.49 -22.59
C VAL A 243 18.60 -4.68 -21.69
N THR A 244 19.25 -5.70 -22.23
CA THR A 244 19.75 -6.84 -21.43
C THR A 244 21.26 -6.84 -21.48
N ILE A 245 21.88 -6.87 -20.30
CA ILE A 245 23.33 -6.95 -20.12
C ILE A 245 23.71 -8.26 -19.44
N GLY A 246 24.94 -8.71 -19.67
CA GLY A 246 25.55 -9.84 -18.98
C GLY A 246 26.29 -9.42 -17.73
N VAL A 247 26.09 -10.16 -16.65
CA VAL A 247 26.90 -10.04 -15.44
C VAL A 247 27.36 -11.44 -15.04
N ALA A 248 28.68 -11.64 -14.87
CA ALA A 248 29.23 -12.91 -14.42
C ALA A 248 28.52 -13.39 -13.14
N ASP A 249 28.19 -14.69 -13.08
CA ASP A 249 27.39 -15.24 -11.95
C ASP A 249 28.06 -15.01 -10.60
N GLU A 250 29.40 -15.00 -10.54
CA GLU A 250 30.17 -14.68 -9.32
C GLU A 250 29.95 -13.24 -8.83
N HIS A 251 29.69 -12.29 -9.74
CA HIS A 251 29.51 -10.87 -9.43
C HIS A 251 28.03 -10.48 -9.24
N ILE A 252 27.08 -11.37 -9.55
CA ILE A 252 25.65 -11.05 -9.43
C ILE A 252 25.25 -10.72 -7.99
N GLY A 253 25.93 -11.32 -7.01
CA GLY A 253 25.74 -11.03 -5.60
C GLY A 253 26.05 -9.58 -5.22
N LEU A 254 26.98 -8.91 -5.92
CA LEU A 254 27.32 -7.51 -5.71
C LEU A 254 26.23 -6.58 -6.26
N VAL A 255 25.62 -6.96 -7.39
CA VAL A 255 24.49 -6.24 -7.98
C VAL A 255 23.23 -6.40 -7.13
N VAL A 256 22.94 -7.60 -6.63
CA VAL A 256 21.77 -7.88 -5.78
C VAL A 256 21.92 -7.29 -4.38
N GLY A 257 23.08 -7.51 -3.74
CA GLY A 257 23.33 -7.17 -2.34
C GLY A 257 22.57 -8.05 -1.34
N ARG A 258 22.99 -8.03 -0.07
CA ARG A 258 22.33 -8.79 1.01
C ARG A 258 20.86 -8.37 1.14
N GLY A 259 19.94 -9.32 0.99
CA GLY A 259 18.49 -9.06 1.03
C GLY A 259 17.96 -8.22 -0.14
N GLY A 260 18.69 -8.11 -1.26
CA GLY A 260 18.25 -7.33 -2.42
C GLY A 260 18.48 -5.82 -2.30
N ARG A 261 19.22 -5.36 -1.28
CA ARG A 261 19.42 -3.93 -0.99
C ARG A 261 20.08 -3.17 -2.16
N ASN A 262 21.12 -3.74 -2.78
CA ASN A 262 21.85 -3.05 -3.84
C ASN A 262 21.01 -2.96 -5.12
N ILE A 263 20.35 -4.04 -5.54
CA ILE A 263 19.50 -4.01 -6.74
C ILE A 263 18.33 -3.06 -6.54
N PHE A 264 17.80 -2.99 -5.32
CA PHE A 264 16.77 -2.03 -4.94
C PHE A 264 17.28 -0.59 -5.05
N GLU A 265 18.45 -0.29 -4.47
CA GLU A 265 19.10 1.03 -4.58
C GLU A 265 19.31 1.43 -6.05
N ILE A 266 19.89 0.54 -6.86
CA ILE A 266 20.13 0.79 -8.28
C ILE A 266 18.82 1.06 -9.01
N SER A 267 17.78 0.25 -8.76
CA SER A 267 16.46 0.42 -9.37
C SER A 267 15.79 1.74 -8.98
N GLN A 268 15.84 2.10 -7.70
CA GLN A 268 15.27 3.34 -7.17
C GLN A 268 15.99 4.58 -7.71
N LEU A 269 17.32 4.62 -7.62
CA LEU A 269 18.12 5.77 -8.05
C LEU A 269 18.10 5.98 -9.57
N SER A 270 18.01 4.88 -10.34
CA SER A 270 17.95 4.98 -11.80
C SER A 270 16.54 5.31 -12.31
N GLY A 271 15.51 5.00 -11.54
CA GLY A 271 14.13 4.94 -12.03
C GLY A 271 13.91 3.85 -13.08
N ALA A 272 14.85 2.91 -13.23
CA ALA A 272 14.74 1.78 -14.14
C ALA A 272 14.24 0.54 -13.42
N ARG A 273 13.52 -0.29 -14.16
CA ARG A 273 13.14 -1.64 -13.74
C ARG A 273 14.26 -2.61 -14.07
N ILE A 274 14.73 -3.36 -13.08
CA ILE A 274 15.84 -4.31 -13.26
C ILE A 274 15.36 -5.71 -12.89
N LYS A 275 15.49 -6.66 -13.81
CA LYS A 275 15.18 -8.08 -13.63
C LYS A 275 16.45 -8.90 -13.83
N ILE A 276 16.74 -9.79 -12.90
CA ILE A 276 17.84 -10.74 -13.02
C ILE A 276 17.24 -12.11 -13.35
N SER A 277 17.87 -12.87 -14.25
CA SER A 277 17.51 -14.26 -14.55
C SER A 277 17.61 -15.15 -13.31
N GLU A 278 16.98 -16.32 -13.33
CA GLU A 278 17.13 -17.31 -12.25
C GLU A 278 18.54 -17.91 -12.23
N ARG A 279 18.92 -18.54 -11.11
CA ARG A 279 20.23 -19.19 -11.00
C ARG A 279 20.29 -20.33 -12.02
N GLY A 280 21.32 -20.32 -12.87
CA GLY A 280 21.47 -21.29 -13.97
C GLY A 280 20.88 -20.85 -15.31
N ASP A 281 20.13 -19.74 -15.37
CA ASP A 281 19.68 -19.15 -16.64
C ASP A 281 20.68 -18.08 -17.11
N PHE A 282 21.60 -18.51 -17.98
CA PHE A 282 22.70 -17.70 -18.52
C PHE A 282 22.43 -17.20 -19.94
N MET A 283 23.15 -16.16 -20.36
CA MET A 283 23.19 -15.75 -21.76
C MET A 283 23.81 -16.83 -22.63
N SER A 284 23.22 -17.06 -23.81
CA SER A 284 23.63 -18.11 -24.73
C SER A 284 25.12 -18.02 -25.05
N GLY A 285 25.85 -19.10 -24.78
CA GLY A 285 27.30 -19.18 -25.03
C GLY A 285 28.19 -18.54 -23.94
N THR A 286 27.62 -18.12 -22.81
CA THR A 286 28.36 -17.50 -21.69
C THR A 286 27.93 -18.09 -20.34
N SER A 287 28.67 -17.80 -19.28
CA SER A 287 28.27 -18.03 -17.88
C SER A 287 27.66 -16.78 -17.22
N ASP A 288 27.25 -15.80 -18.02
CA ASP A 288 26.75 -14.53 -17.51
C ASP A 288 25.25 -14.60 -17.25
N ARG A 289 24.84 -14.16 -16.06
CA ARG A 289 23.44 -13.95 -15.69
C ARG A 289 22.88 -12.78 -16.50
N LYS A 290 21.64 -12.94 -16.97
CA LYS A 290 20.93 -11.90 -17.72
C LYS A 290 20.40 -10.86 -16.74
N VAL A 291 20.78 -9.61 -16.94
CA VAL A 291 20.20 -8.47 -16.23
C VAL A 291 19.45 -7.61 -17.24
N THR A 292 18.12 -7.69 -17.20
CA THR A 292 17.23 -6.91 -18.07
C THR A 292 16.82 -5.61 -17.38
N ILE A 293 17.14 -4.49 -18.01
CA ILE A 293 16.88 -3.12 -17.55
C ILE A 293 15.82 -2.51 -18.47
N THR A 294 14.69 -2.09 -17.93
CA THR A 294 13.57 -1.49 -18.68
C THR A 294 13.26 -0.10 -18.13
N GLY A 295 13.09 0.90 -19.00
CA GLY A 295 12.77 2.26 -18.58
C GLY A 295 12.95 3.30 -19.69
N THR A 296 13.04 4.57 -19.30
CA THR A 296 13.43 5.64 -20.22
C THR A 296 14.92 5.50 -20.58
N GLN A 297 15.35 6.08 -21.70
CA GLN A 297 16.75 6.01 -22.12
C GLN A 297 17.72 6.55 -21.05
N ARG A 298 17.31 7.57 -20.29
CA ARG A 298 18.07 8.13 -19.17
C ARG A 298 18.15 7.14 -18.01
N ALA A 299 17.03 6.52 -17.66
CA ALA A 299 16.95 5.55 -16.57
C ALA A 299 17.82 4.32 -16.85
N ILE A 300 17.75 3.77 -18.08
CA ILE A 300 18.55 2.62 -18.49
C ILE A 300 20.04 2.91 -18.36
N ARG A 301 20.51 4.04 -18.91
CA ARG A 301 21.93 4.43 -18.82
C ARG A 301 22.40 4.61 -17.38
N ALA A 302 21.55 5.20 -16.53
CA ALA A 302 21.87 5.38 -15.11
C ALA A 302 21.99 4.03 -14.38
N ALA A 303 21.07 3.09 -14.63
CA ALA A 303 21.11 1.75 -14.07
C ALA A 303 22.34 0.97 -14.55
N GLU A 304 22.65 1.02 -15.84
CA GLU A 304 23.82 0.36 -16.44
C GLU A 304 25.13 0.86 -15.81
N ALA A 305 25.29 2.18 -15.66
CA ALA A 305 26.46 2.78 -15.02
C ALA A 305 26.61 2.34 -13.56
N MET A 306 25.51 2.29 -12.81
CA MET A 306 25.52 1.83 -11.42
C MET A 306 25.83 0.33 -11.28
N ILE A 307 25.29 -0.51 -12.18
CA ILE A 307 25.60 -1.93 -12.21
C ILE A 307 27.08 -2.12 -12.54
N SER A 308 27.57 -1.49 -13.61
CA SER A 308 28.97 -1.55 -14.03
C SER A 308 29.92 -1.15 -12.90
N ARG A 309 29.59 -0.09 -12.14
CA ARG A 309 30.37 0.34 -10.97
C ARG A 309 30.37 -0.68 -9.83
N LYS A 310 29.31 -1.46 -9.64
CA LYS A 310 29.23 -2.51 -8.61
C LYS A 310 30.01 -3.77 -9.01
N VAL A 311 30.13 -4.06 -10.31
CA VAL A 311 30.83 -5.25 -10.82
C VAL A 311 32.24 -4.97 -11.35
N SER A 312 32.63 -3.71 -11.51
CA SER A 312 34.02 -3.35 -11.80
C SER A 312 34.90 -3.79 -10.62
N PRO A 313 36.02 -4.49 -10.88
CA PRO A 313 36.92 -4.87 -9.81
C PRO A 313 37.37 -3.62 -9.06
N VAL A 314 37.26 -3.65 -7.73
CA VAL A 314 37.92 -2.66 -6.87
C VAL A 314 39.41 -2.94 -7.02
N SER A 315 40.06 -2.29 -7.99
CA SER A 315 41.50 -2.19 -8.01
C SER A 315 41.92 -1.45 -6.74
N GLU A 316 42.40 -2.24 -5.77
CA GLU A 316 43.30 -1.94 -4.65
C GLU A 316 43.19 -0.54 -3.99
N ARG A 317 42.78 -0.54 -2.73
CA ARG A 317 43.32 0.36 -1.70
C ARG A 317 43.91 -0.47 -0.58
#